data_AF-A0A2V7JRT0-F1
#
_entry.id   AF-A0A2V7JRT0-F1
#
_cell.length_a   1.000
_cell.length_b   1.000
_cell.length_c   1.000
_cell.angle_alpha   90.00
_cell.angle_beta   90.00
_cell.angle_gamma   90.00
#
_symmetry.space_group_name_H-M   'P 1'
#
loop_
_entity.id
_entity.type
_entity.pdbx_description
1 polymer ?
#
loop_
_entity_poly.entity_id
_entity_poly.type
_entity_poly.pdbx_seq_one_letter_code
_entity_poly.pdbx_strand_id
1 'polypeptide(L)'
;MKHSSMFVALSCFSLAVVDHAGAQSPDTAQLGTVVVSGSKVPRPADVLTQAVTVISGDDLRARGVSRVSDALREVPGAALVQSGSYGALTSLFLRGGESRYTKVLIDGVPVNSPGGYFDFSHLTTDNIDRIEIVRGPASVLYGADAVTGIVQIFTRRAGAQTRVSVGARGGTYHSLDVDGDASGSNRMGGFSLGGAHHSTDGILPFNNQYKNGTLSSSLSLAHSDVGDARLSARYTAAEFHYPTDFTGQPVDSNSYRTQHRLSVGLDAGRNLSANIQARVLAGSNDVSDLTEDIAMPFGSTTPQHSAFKSRDYRRNVEGRLAFFLPSNATVTLGGA
;
A
#
# COMPACT_ATOMS: atom_id res chain seq x y z
N MET A 1 -72.96 -15.60 -46.08
CA MET A 1 -71.56 -15.13 -46.12
C MET A 1 -70.73 -16.19 -45.40
N LYS A 2 -70.07 -17.11 -46.12
CA LYS A 2 -68.66 -17.01 -46.58
C LYS A 2 -67.68 -16.84 -45.40
N HIS A 3 -66.62 -17.62 -45.16
CA HIS A 3 -66.08 -18.86 -45.71
C HIS A 3 -65.03 -19.37 -44.69
N SER A 4 -64.91 -20.71 -44.60
CA SER A 4 -63.69 -21.52 -44.51
C SER A 4 -62.55 -21.14 -43.55
N SER A 5 -62.34 -22.02 -42.56
CA SER A 5 -61.08 -22.22 -41.84
C SER A 5 -59.91 -22.48 -42.81
N MET A 6 -58.80 -21.76 -42.62
CA MET A 6 -57.54 -22.00 -43.32
C MET A 6 -56.45 -22.31 -42.28
N PHE A 7 -56.13 -23.59 -42.15
CA PHE A 7 -54.95 -24.08 -41.45
C PHE A 7 -53.72 -23.73 -42.29
N VAL A 8 -52.84 -22.88 -41.78
CA VAL A 8 -51.50 -22.66 -42.35
C VAL A 8 -50.54 -23.59 -41.62
N ALA A 9 -50.14 -24.66 -42.32
CA ALA A 9 -49.03 -25.52 -41.93
C ALA A 9 -47.72 -24.78 -42.26
N LEU A 10 -46.97 -24.38 -41.23
CA LEU A 10 -45.64 -23.82 -41.40
C LEU A 10 -44.61 -24.92 -41.16
N SER A 11 -43.88 -25.28 -42.23
CA SER A 11 -42.94 -26.39 -42.27
C SER A 11 -41.70 -26.11 -41.41
N CYS A 12 -41.31 -27.08 -40.58
CA CYS A 12 -40.03 -27.06 -39.87
C CYS A 12 -38.86 -27.17 -40.85
N PHE A 13 -38.14 -26.08 -41.07
CA PHE A 13 -36.83 -26.09 -41.72
C PHE A 13 -35.77 -26.28 -40.63
N SER A 14 -35.30 -27.53 -40.47
CA SER A 14 -34.22 -27.89 -39.57
C SER A 14 -32.89 -27.37 -40.12
N LEU A 15 -32.41 -26.25 -39.58
CA LEU A 15 -31.03 -25.78 -39.79
C LEU A 15 -30.11 -26.63 -38.91
N ALA A 16 -29.26 -27.44 -39.55
CA ALA A 16 -28.17 -28.13 -38.88
C ALA A 16 -27.18 -27.10 -38.34
N VAL A 17 -27.13 -26.94 -37.01
CA VAL A 17 -26.04 -26.24 -36.35
C VAL A 17 -24.86 -27.20 -36.35
N VAL A 18 -23.88 -26.94 -37.22
CA VAL A 18 -22.58 -27.56 -37.13
C VAL A 18 -21.90 -26.98 -35.90
N ASP A 19 -21.88 -27.75 -34.82
CA ASP A 19 -21.16 -27.44 -33.60
C ASP A 19 -19.65 -27.54 -33.90
N HIS A 20 -19.05 -26.41 -34.33
CA HIS A 20 -17.60 -26.27 -34.36
C HIS A 20 -17.15 -26.06 -32.91
N ALA A 21 -17.02 -27.17 -32.18
CA ALA A 21 -16.26 -27.24 -30.94
C ALA A 21 -14.76 -27.07 -31.25
N GLY A 22 -14.39 -25.85 -31.64
CA GLY A 22 -13.01 -25.40 -31.59
C GLY A 22 -12.65 -25.20 -30.13
N ALA A 23 -11.97 -26.18 -29.54
CA ALA A 23 -11.32 -26.02 -28.25
C ALA A 23 -10.34 -24.83 -28.35
N GLN A 24 -10.78 -23.65 -27.92
CA GLN A 24 -9.88 -22.56 -27.59
C GLN A 24 -9.07 -23.03 -26.38
N SER A 25 -7.84 -23.48 -26.63
CA SER A 25 -6.81 -23.52 -25.61
C SER A 25 -6.85 -22.19 -24.85
N PRO A 26 -6.86 -22.17 -23.51
CA PRO A 26 -6.75 -20.94 -22.77
C PRO A 26 -5.38 -20.32 -23.07
N ASP A 27 -5.33 -19.43 -24.05
CA ASP A 27 -4.17 -18.61 -24.45
C ASP A 27 -3.95 -17.47 -23.44
N THR A 28 -4.19 -17.76 -22.17
CA THR A 28 -3.83 -16.89 -21.06
C THR A 28 -2.70 -17.58 -20.35
N ALA A 29 -1.47 -17.32 -20.81
CA ALA A 29 -0.31 -17.58 -19.99
C ALA A 29 -0.54 -16.88 -18.63
N GLN A 30 -0.68 -17.67 -17.56
CA GLN A 30 -0.67 -17.12 -16.22
C GLN A 30 0.73 -16.53 -16.00
N LEU A 31 0.86 -15.23 -16.20
CA LEU A 31 2.07 -14.49 -15.86
C LEU A 31 2.30 -14.69 -14.36
N GLY A 32 3.42 -15.29 -14.00
CA GLY A 32 3.84 -15.45 -12.61
C GLY A 32 3.90 -14.08 -11.90
N THR A 33 3.73 -14.08 -10.58
CA THR A 33 3.73 -12.85 -9.78
C THR A 33 5.00 -12.04 -10.02
N VAL A 34 4.86 -10.84 -10.57
CA VAL A 34 5.99 -9.92 -10.81
C VAL A 34 6.26 -9.12 -9.55
N VAL A 35 7.53 -9.12 -9.13
CA VAL A 35 8.03 -8.44 -7.94
C VAL A 35 9.09 -7.44 -8.36
N VAL A 36 9.01 -6.23 -7.82
CA VAL A 36 10.01 -5.18 -8.05
C VAL A 36 10.98 -5.10 -6.89
N SER A 37 10.52 -5.38 -5.68
CA SER A 37 11.23 -5.07 -4.44
C SER A 37 12.47 -5.95 -4.19
N GLY A 38 12.55 -7.13 -4.80
CA GLY A 38 13.70 -8.03 -4.65
C GLY A 38 14.91 -7.64 -5.51
N SER A 39 14.68 -7.02 -6.67
CA SER A 39 15.74 -6.73 -7.65
C SER A 39 15.76 -5.28 -8.12
N LYS A 40 14.87 -4.43 -7.58
CA LYS A 40 14.58 -3.07 -8.04
C LYS A 40 14.06 -2.96 -9.48
N VAL A 41 14.22 -3.98 -10.31
CA VAL A 41 13.66 -4.16 -11.65
C VAL A 41 12.56 -5.21 -11.56
N PRO A 42 11.43 -5.05 -12.29
CA PRO A 42 10.38 -6.07 -12.33
C PRO A 42 10.93 -7.43 -12.76
N ARG A 43 10.76 -8.44 -11.91
CA ARG A 43 11.13 -9.83 -12.20
C ARG A 43 10.06 -10.79 -11.69
N PRO A 44 9.85 -11.95 -12.35
CA PRO A 44 9.05 -13.03 -11.79
C PRO A 44 9.54 -13.42 -10.39
N ALA A 45 8.63 -13.74 -9.47
CA ALA A 45 8.98 -14.05 -8.09
C ALA A 45 9.83 -15.33 -7.95
N ASP A 46 9.64 -16.29 -8.85
CA ASP A 46 10.33 -17.59 -8.89
C ASP A 46 11.81 -17.51 -9.30
N VAL A 47 12.22 -16.43 -9.99
CA VAL A 47 13.62 -16.19 -10.34
C VAL A 47 14.39 -15.39 -9.27
N LEU A 48 13.73 -14.97 -8.19
CA LEU A 48 14.37 -14.26 -7.09
C LEU A 48 14.99 -15.25 -6.10
N THR A 49 16.18 -14.92 -5.60
CA THR A 49 16.90 -15.73 -4.60
C THR A 49 16.41 -15.49 -3.17
N GLN A 50 15.59 -14.45 -2.97
CA GLN A 50 15.04 -14.06 -1.67
C GLN A 50 13.61 -14.57 -1.49
N ALA A 51 13.21 -14.82 -0.25
CA ALA A 51 11.86 -15.26 0.05
C ALA A 51 10.87 -14.09 -0.04
N VAL A 52 10.03 -14.08 -1.07
CA VAL A 52 9.04 -13.02 -1.31
C VAL A 52 7.63 -13.44 -0.91
N THR A 53 6.87 -12.51 -0.37
CA THR A 53 5.42 -12.61 -0.20
C THR A 53 4.77 -11.41 -0.85
N VAL A 54 3.75 -11.64 -1.68
CA VAL A 54 2.96 -10.58 -2.30
C VAL A 54 1.54 -10.71 -1.82
N ILE A 55 0.99 -9.62 -1.27
CA ILE A 55 -0.38 -9.54 -0.81
C ILE A 55 -1.14 -8.60 -1.75
N SER A 56 -2.18 -9.12 -2.41
CA SER A 56 -3.03 -8.33 -3.30
C SER A 56 -3.97 -7.42 -2.52
N GLY A 57 -4.09 -6.16 -2.96
CA GLY A 57 -5.06 -5.21 -2.41
C GLY A 57 -6.50 -5.55 -2.75
N ASP A 58 -6.78 -6.26 -3.85
CA ASP A 58 -8.12 -6.79 -4.15
C ASP A 58 -8.48 -7.92 -3.15
N ASP A 59 -7.54 -8.82 -2.81
CA ASP A 59 -7.78 -9.89 -1.84
C ASP A 59 -7.99 -9.35 -0.42
N LEU A 60 -7.23 -8.31 -0.03
CA LEU A 60 -7.43 -7.64 1.25
C LEU A 60 -8.83 -7.04 1.37
N ARG A 61 -9.31 -6.39 0.31
CA ARG A 61 -10.66 -5.83 0.26
C ARG A 61 -11.73 -6.92 0.27
N ALA A 62 -11.55 -7.99 -0.48
CA ALA A 62 -12.48 -9.12 -0.51
C ALA A 62 -12.63 -9.78 0.87
N ARG A 63 -11.56 -9.82 1.66
CA ARG A 63 -11.55 -10.34 3.04
C ARG A 63 -11.99 -9.33 4.10
N GLY A 64 -12.21 -8.07 3.73
CA GLY A 64 -12.54 -7.00 4.67
C GLY A 64 -11.37 -6.57 5.57
N VAL A 65 -10.12 -6.85 5.17
CA VAL A 65 -8.92 -6.42 5.91
C VAL A 65 -8.67 -4.94 5.63
N SER A 66 -8.92 -4.07 6.61
CA SER A 66 -8.81 -2.61 6.47
C SER A 66 -7.45 -2.02 6.89
N ARG A 67 -6.59 -2.80 7.56
CA ARG A 67 -5.29 -2.33 8.07
C ARG A 67 -4.14 -3.17 7.51
N VAL A 68 -3.06 -2.51 7.15
CA VAL A 68 -1.84 -3.18 6.65
C VAL A 68 -1.21 -4.04 7.74
N SER A 69 -1.31 -3.62 9.01
CA SER A 69 -0.84 -4.43 10.13
C SER A 69 -1.49 -5.81 10.12
N ASP A 70 -2.81 -5.88 10.00
CA ASP A 70 -3.54 -7.16 9.98
C ASP A 70 -3.15 -8.04 8.78
N ALA A 71 -2.92 -7.43 7.61
CA ALA A 71 -2.37 -8.14 6.44
C ALA A 71 -0.98 -8.74 6.70
N LEU A 72 -0.10 -7.99 7.36
CA LEU A 72 1.28 -8.41 7.62
C LEU A 72 1.37 -9.52 8.68
N ARG A 73 0.36 -9.70 9.55
CA ARG A 73 0.31 -10.80 10.52
C ARG A 73 0.29 -12.17 9.86
N GLU A 74 -0.17 -12.26 8.62
CA GLU A 74 -0.25 -13.51 7.85
C GLU A 74 1.07 -13.85 7.14
N VAL A 75 2.04 -12.93 7.14
CA VAL A 75 3.32 -13.14 6.45
C VAL A 75 4.21 -14.06 7.28
N PRO A 76 4.72 -15.18 6.73
CA PRO A 76 5.60 -16.06 7.49
C PRO A 76 6.88 -15.35 7.94
N GLY A 77 7.25 -15.52 9.21
CA GLY A 77 8.41 -14.86 9.80
C GLY A 77 8.23 -13.37 10.09
N ALA A 78 7.00 -12.84 9.98
CA ALA A 78 6.62 -11.54 10.50
C ALA A 78 5.96 -11.69 11.88
N ALA A 79 6.30 -10.82 12.81
CA ALA A 79 5.61 -10.66 14.08
C ALA A 79 5.20 -9.20 14.23
N LEU A 80 3.92 -8.96 14.50
CA LEU A 80 3.41 -7.61 14.76
C LEU A 80 3.06 -7.45 16.22
N VAL A 81 3.63 -6.40 16.81
CA VAL A 81 3.39 -6.01 18.19
C VAL A 81 2.71 -4.65 18.19
N GLN A 82 1.51 -4.60 18.77
CA GLN A 82 0.76 -3.37 18.97
C GLN A 82 0.75 -3.06 20.47
N SER A 83 1.28 -1.89 20.84
CA SER A 83 1.48 -1.50 22.24
C SER A 83 0.29 -0.68 22.76
N GLY A 84 -0.88 -1.33 22.84
CA GLY A 84 -2.11 -0.71 23.35
C GLY A 84 -3.32 -0.99 22.48
N SER A 85 -4.35 -0.15 22.63
CA SER A 85 -5.61 -0.21 21.88
C SER A 85 -5.47 0.32 20.44
N TYR A 86 -6.56 0.56 19.75
CA TYR A 86 -6.60 1.12 18.39
C TYR A 86 -5.77 2.40 18.26
N GLY A 87 -5.06 2.53 17.14
CA GLY A 87 -4.18 3.67 16.87
C GLY A 87 -2.85 3.66 17.65
N ALA A 88 -2.67 2.77 18.62
CA ALA A 88 -1.41 2.65 19.34
C ALA A 88 -0.27 2.13 18.44
N LEU A 89 0.95 2.47 18.84
CA LEU A 89 2.19 2.11 18.13
C LEU A 89 2.17 0.62 17.72
N THR A 90 2.29 0.38 16.41
CA THR A 90 2.28 -0.96 15.82
C THR A 90 3.60 -1.19 15.08
N SER A 91 4.42 -2.09 15.63
CA SER A 91 5.75 -2.43 15.12
C SER A 91 5.77 -3.78 14.42
N LEU A 92 6.48 -3.85 13.30
CA LEU A 92 6.78 -5.09 12.58
C LEU A 92 8.18 -5.58 12.94
N PHE A 93 8.29 -6.84 13.33
CA PHE A 93 9.56 -7.56 13.51
C PHE A 93 9.64 -8.63 12.44
N LEU A 94 10.63 -8.52 11.56
CA LEU A 94 10.80 -9.44 10.43
C LEU A 94 12.02 -10.32 10.66
N ARG A 95 11.84 -11.64 10.54
CA ARG A 95 12.88 -12.66 10.79
C ARG A 95 13.57 -12.52 12.16
N GLY A 96 12.83 -12.09 13.18
CA GLY A 96 13.33 -11.91 14.55
C GLY A 96 14.23 -10.69 14.77
N GLY A 97 14.48 -9.86 13.75
CA GLY A 97 15.21 -8.62 13.94
C GLY A 97 14.32 -7.46 14.40
N GLU A 98 14.95 -6.45 14.99
CA GLU A 98 14.29 -5.25 15.51
C GLU A 98 13.54 -4.49 14.41
N SER A 99 12.46 -3.79 14.76
CA SER A 99 11.58 -3.11 13.79
C SER A 99 12.28 -2.04 12.95
N ARG A 100 13.33 -1.40 13.46
CA ARG A 100 14.17 -0.45 12.70
C ARG A 100 15.03 -1.10 11.61
N TYR A 101 15.15 -2.42 11.60
CA TYR A 101 15.92 -3.18 10.61
C TYR A 101 15.10 -3.64 9.40
N THR A 102 13.81 -3.28 9.33
CA THR A 102 12.97 -3.47 8.16
C THR A 102 12.76 -2.14 7.43
N LYS A 103 13.10 -2.11 6.14
CA LYS A 103 12.84 -0.95 5.29
C LYS A 103 11.39 -0.93 4.88
N VAL A 104 10.69 0.18 5.11
CA VAL A 104 9.32 0.38 4.65
C VAL A 104 9.28 1.49 3.62
N LEU A 105 8.62 1.21 2.50
CA LEU A 105 8.53 2.08 1.35
C LEU A 105 7.07 2.17 0.89
N ILE A 106 6.60 3.37 0.56
CA ILE A 106 5.31 3.58 -0.11
C ILE A 106 5.63 4.19 -1.47
N ASP A 107 5.27 3.49 -2.55
CA ASP A 107 5.63 3.86 -3.92
C ASP A 107 7.12 4.17 -4.12
N GLY A 108 7.98 3.51 -3.33
CA GLY A 108 9.44 3.65 -3.35
C GLY A 108 9.97 4.83 -2.52
N VAL A 109 9.09 5.61 -1.89
CA VAL A 109 9.46 6.64 -0.91
C VAL A 109 9.68 5.98 0.45
N PRO A 110 10.84 6.16 1.11
CA PRO A 110 11.10 5.61 2.43
C PRO A 110 10.32 6.36 3.50
N VAL A 111 9.55 5.60 4.29
CA VAL A 111 8.63 6.15 5.28
C VAL A 111 9.02 5.86 6.72
N ASN A 112 10.07 5.06 6.97
CA ASN A 112 10.67 4.91 8.29
C ASN A 112 11.11 6.27 8.85
N SER A 113 10.93 6.46 10.17
CA SER A 113 11.55 7.59 10.88
C SER A 113 13.08 7.56 10.66
N PRO A 114 13.76 8.73 10.63
CA PRO A 114 15.20 8.78 10.44
C PRO A 114 15.95 7.93 11.49
N GLY A 115 16.64 6.86 11.05
CA GLY A 115 17.33 5.91 11.94
C GLY A 115 16.40 5.03 12.80
N GLY A 116 15.09 5.06 12.55
CA GLY A 116 14.07 4.44 13.37
C GLY A 116 13.17 3.44 12.64
N TYR A 117 12.13 3.01 13.34
CA TYR A 117 11.13 2.10 12.83
C TYR A 117 10.07 2.83 11.99
N PHE A 118 9.09 2.07 11.49
CA PHE A 118 7.87 2.60 10.91
C PHE A 118 6.69 2.17 11.77
N ASP A 119 5.84 3.12 12.15
CA ASP A 119 4.58 2.83 12.83
C ASP A 119 3.49 2.48 11.79
N PHE A 120 3.03 1.23 11.85
CA PHE A 120 1.97 0.69 10.99
C PHE A 120 0.55 1.00 11.49
N SER A 121 0.39 1.59 12.67
CA SER A 121 -0.88 1.82 13.37
C SER A 121 -1.94 2.53 12.51
N HIS A 122 -1.50 3.47 11.68
CA HIS A 122 -2.35 4.31 10.86
C HIS A 122 -2.34 3.96 9.37
N LEU A 123 -1.62 2.90 8.98
CA LEU A 123 -1.54 2.50 7.58
C LEU A 123 -2.69 1.55 7.22
N THR A 124 -3.63 2.08 6.47
CA THR A 124 -4.83 1.41 5.98
C THR A 124 -4.62 0.77 4.61
N THR A 125 -5.44 -0.22 4.26
CA THR A 125 -5.37 -0.95 2.98
C THR A 125 -6.12 -0.26 1.85
N ASP A 126 -6.80 0.85 2.13
CA ASP A 126 -7.45 1.67 1.12
C ASP A 126 -6.44 2.17 0.09
N ASN A 127 -6.83 2.10 -1.18
CA ASN A 127 -6.01 2.49 -2.32
C ASN A 127 -4.64 1.75 -2.40
N ILE A 128 -4.48 0.61 -1.74
CA ILE A 128 -3.34 -0.29 -1.97
C ILE A 128 -3.63 -1.18 -3.19
N ASP A 129 -2.67 -1.25 -4.09
CA ASP A 129 -2.62 -2.21 -5.21
C ASP A 129 -2.11 -3.56 -4.71
N ARG A 130 -0.93 -3.54 -4.10
CA ARG A 130 -0.30 -4.72 -3.50
C ARG A 130 0.76 -4.33 -2.48
N ILE A 131 1.11 -5.28 -1.64
CA ILE A 131 2.20 -5.18 -0.68
C ILE A 131 3.22 -6.27 -1.04
N GLU A 132 4.45 -5.87 -1.32
CA GLU A 132 5.57 -6.78 -1.54
C GLU A 132 6.43 -6.84 -0.27
N ILE A 133 6.62 -8.04 0.27
CA ILE A 133 7.48 -8.30 1.42
C ILE A 133 8.63 -9.17 0.97
N VAL A 134 9.84 -8.62 1.02
CA VAL A 134 11.09 -9.33 0.72
C VAL A 134 11.78 -9.63 2.03
N ARG A 135 11.91 -10.92 2.37
CA ARG A 135 12.49 -11.36 3.64
C ARG A 135 13.96 -11.74 3.44
N GLY A 136 14.82 -11.15 4.25
CA GLY A 136 16.26 -11.35 4.22
C GLY A 136 17.03 -10.05 3.93
N PRO A 137 18.37 -10.08 4.04
CA PRO A 137 19.19 -8.90 3.86
C PRO A 137 19.02 -8.28 2.47
N ALA A 138 18.71 -6.99 2.44
CA ALA A 138 18.58 -6.22 1.21
C ALA A 138 19.29 -4.87 1.27
N SER A 139 20.20 -4.70 2.24
CA SER A 139 20.96 -3.46 2.47
C SER A 139 21.81 -3.03 1.28
N VAL A 140 22.27 -3.97 0.44
CA VAL A 140 23.02 -3.66 -0.79
C VAL A 140 22.21 -2.79 -1.75
N LEU A 141 20.89 -3.05 -1.85
CA LEU A 141 20.02 -2.32 -2.75
C LEU A 141 19.31 -1.14 -2.06
N TYR A 142 18.95 -1.28 -0.78
CA TYR A 142 18.04 -0.33 -0.10
C TYR A 142 18.64 0.40 1.11
N GLY A 143 19.92 0.14 1.42
CA GLY A 143 20.66 0.84 2.47
C GLY A 143 20.47 0.26 3.89
N ALA A 144 20.92 1.03 4.88
CA ALA A 144 21.10 0.57 6.26
C ALA A 144 19.83 0.06 6.96
N ASP A 145 18.64 0.55 6.57
CA ASP A 145 17.39 0.14 7.22
C ASP A 145 16.87 -1.23 6.71
N ALA A 146 17.50 -1.85 5.71
CA ALA A 146 17.03 -3.06 5.04
C ALA A 146 17.78 -4.35 5.44
N VAL A 147 18.12 -4.49 6.73
CA VAL A 147 18.92 -5.62 7.24
C VAL A 147 18.11 -6.91 7.30
N THR A 148 16.85 -6.83 7.74
CA THR A 148 15.96 -7.99 7.89
C THR A 148 15.05 -8.21 6.69
N GLY A 149 14.81 -7.16 5.91
CA GLY A 149 13.98 -7.19 4.72
C GLY A 149 13.39 -5.84 4.35
N ILE A 150 12.44 -5.89 3.41
CA ILE A 150 11.74 -4.74 2.85
C ILE A 150 10.24 -5.04 2.86
N VAL A 151 9.46 -4.03 3.22
CA VAL A 151 8.02 -3.95 2.96
C VAL A 151 7.76 -2.79 2.03
N GLN A 152 7.37 -3.08 0.80
CA GLN A 152 7.06 -2.10 -0.22
C GLN A 152 5.56 -2.12 -0.48
N ILE A 153 4.90 -1.01 -0.18
CA ILE A 153 3.49 -0.80 -0.47
C ILE A 153 3.38 -0.06 -1.81
N PHE A 154 2.59 -0.61 -2.73
CA PHE A 154 2.23 0.05 -3.98
C PHE A 154 0.81 0.57 -3.86
N THR A 155 0.63 1.87 -4.10
CA THR A 155 -0.72 2.44 -4.23
C THR A 155 -1.30 2.14 -5.61
N ARG A 156 -2.63 2.19 -5.74
CA ARG A 156 -3.26 1.89 -7.03
C ARG A 156 -2.76 2.83 -8.11
N ARG A 157 -2.59 2.22 -9.27
CA ARG A 157 -2.23 2.91 -10.51
C ARG A 157 -3.49 3.10 -11.34
N ALA A 158 -3.38 3.96 -12.34
CA ALA A 158 -4.42 4.11 -13.33
C ALA A 158 -4.62 2.77 -14.06
N GLY A 159 -5.86 2.25 -14.04
CA GLY A 159 -6.24 1.10 -14.84
C GLY A 159 -6.61 1.51 -16.27
N ALA A 160 -6.53 0.55 -17.21
CA ALA A 160 -6.98 0.75 -18.60
C ALA A 160 -8.47 1.10 -18.69
N GLN A 161 -9.28 0.59 -17.75
CA GLN A 161 -10.69 0.91 -17.61
C GLN A 161 -10.89 1.88 -16.46
N THR A 162 -11.85 2.80 -16.63
CA THR A 162 -12.31 3.63 -15.53
C THR A 162 -12.98 2.76 -14.47
N ARG A 163 -12.49 2.83 -13.24
CA ARG A 163 -13.03 2.11 -12.08
C ARG A 163 -13.40 3.12 -11.01
N VAL A 164 -14.57 2.93 -10.41
CA VAL A 164 -15.00 3.64 -9.20
C VAL A 164 -15.46 2.60 -8.20
N SER A 165 -14.99 2.71 -6.95
CA SER A 165 -15.49 1.92 -5.83
C SER A 165 -15.81 2.80 -4.64
N VAL A 166 -16.81 2.37 -3.88
CA VAL A 166 -17.17 2.93 -2.57
C VAL A 166 -17.46 1.78 -1.63
N GLY A 167 -17.13 1.94 -0.36
CA GLY A 167 -17.30 0.96 0.69
C GLY A 167 -17.68 1.63 2.00
N ALA A 168 -18.55 0.97 2.77
CA ALA A 168 -18.86 1.35 4.14
C ALA A 168 -18.99 0.08 4.98
N ARG A 169 -18.44 0.10 6.21
CA ARG A 169 -18.52 -1.01 7.16
C ARG A 169 -18.77 -0.45 8.55
N GLY A 170 -19.62 -1.14 9.32
CA GLY A 170 -19.85 -0.88 10.72
C GLY A 170 -19.45 -2.09 11.56
N GLY A 171 -19.05 -1.88 12.81
CA GLY A 171 -18.64 -2.98 13.70
C GLY A 171 -18.72 -2.64 15.18
N THR A 172 -18.21 -3.55 16.01
CA THR A 172 -18.11 -3.40 17.47
C THR A 172 -17.36 -2.12 17.86
N TYR A 173 -17.60 -1.61 19.07
CA TYR A 173 -16.94 -0.40 19.60
C TYR A 173 -17.26 0.85 18.77
N HIS A 174 -18.50 0.94 18.26
CA HIS A 174 -18.96 1.98 17.34
C HIS A 174 -17.97 2.22 16.18
N SER A 175 -17.41 1.12 15.65
CA SER A 175 -16.46 1.21 14.55
C SER A 175 -17.19 1.56 13.25
N LEU A 176 -16.67 2.53 12.51
CA LEU A 176 -17.12 2.91 11.18
C LEU A 176 -15.90 3.01 10.26
N ASP A 177 -15.95 2.30 9.15
CA ASP A 177 -15.04 2.45 8.01
C ASP A 177 -15.82 2.96 6.82
N VAL A 178 -15.31 3.99 6.15
CA VAL A 178 -15.81 4.46 4.85
C VAL A 178 -14.63 4.62 3.93
N ASP A 179 -14.70 4.06 2.73
CA ASP A 179 -13.66 4.20 1.72
C ASP A 179 -14.25 4.42 0.33
N GLY A 180 -13.46 5.05 -0.53
CA GLY A 180 -13.84 5.24 -1.92
C GLY A 180 -12.64 5.58 -2.78
N ASP A 181 -12.68 5.15 -4.03
CA ASP A 181 -11.62 5.41 -4.98
C ASP A 181 -12.14 5.49 -6.42
N ALA A 182 -11.40 6.20 -7.25
CA ALA A 182 -11.64 6.36 -8.66
C ALA A 182 -10.30 6.32 -9.40
N SER A 183 -10.24 5.59 -10.50
CA SER A 183 -9.07 5.54 -11.37
C SER A 183 -9.48 5.43 -12.83
N GLY A 184 -8.59 5.86 -13.73
CA GLY A 184 -8.80 5.73 -15.17
C GLY A 184 -7.59 6.20 -15.95
N SER A 185 -7.47 5.75 -17.18
CA SER A 185 -6.39 6.16 -18.08
C SER A 185 -6.88 6.40 -19.51
N ASN A 186 -6.07 7.12 -20.26
CA ASN A 186 -6.18 7.30 -21.70
C ASN A 186 -4.77 7.16 -22.33
N ARG A 187 -4.63 7.50 -23.61
CA ARG A 187 -3.35 7.38 -24.33
C ARG A 187 -2.23 8.30 -23.80
N MET A 188 -2.56 9.39 -23.11
CA MET A 188 -1.58 10.37 -22.65
C MET A 188 -1.13 10.11 -21.21
N GLY A 189 -1.93 9.36 -20.45
CA GLY A 189 -1.66 9.13 -19.04
C GLY A 189 -2.88 8.60 -18.30
N GLY A 190 -2.82 8.64 -16.98
CA GLY A 190 -3.89 8.18 -16.14
C GLY A 190 -3.81 8.72 -14.73
N PHE A 191 -4.89 8.51 -13.98
CA PHE A 191 -5.01 8.94 -12.60
C PHE A 191 -5.54 7.82 -11.73
N SER A 192 -5.24 7.91 -10.44
CA SER A 192 -5.91 7.19 -9.37
C SER A 192 -6.07 8.16 -8.19
N LEU A 193 -7.25 8.17 -7.59
CA LEU A 193 -7.59 8.93 -6.39
C LEU A 193 -8.34 8.00 -5.47
N GLY A 194 -8.03 8.02 -4.18
CA GLY A 194 -8.77 7.26 -3.18
C GLY A 194 -8.67 7.93 -1.84
N GLY A 195 -9.68 7.71 -1.02
CA GLY A 195 -9.69 8.15 0.37
C GLY A 195 -10.42 7.15 1.25
N ALA A 196 -10.06 7.18 2.52
CA ALA A 196 -10.71 6.39 3.54
C ALA A 196 -10.77 7.14 4.86
N HIS A 197 -11.78 6.80 5.65
CA HIS A 197 -11.96 7.25 7.01
C HIS A 197 -12.32 6.06 7.90
N HIS A 198 -11.65 5.94 9.04
CA HIS A 198 -11.94 4.98 10.08
C HIS A 198 -12.16 5.72 11.40
N SER A 199 -13.17 5.34 12.16
CA SER A 199 -13.40 5.82 13.53
C SER A 199 -13.88 4.69 14.44
N THR A 200 -13.50 4.71 15.71
CA THR A 200 -14.00 3.80 16.76
C THR A 200 -13.93 4.48 18.12
N ASP A 201 -14.81 4.10 19.05
CA ASP A 201 -14.78 4.55 20.45
C ASP A 201 -13.70 3.82 21.28
N GLY A 202 -13.17 2.71 20.76
CA GLY A 202 -12.15 1.92 21.43
C GLY A 202 -12.70 0.83 22.35
N ILE A 203 -11.80 0.04 22.92
CA ILE A 203 -12.13 -1.09 23.80
C ILE A 203 -12.13 -0.73 25.28
N LEU A 204 -11.56 0.42 25.63
CA LEU A 204 -11.39 0.85 27.01
C LEU A 204 -12.55 1.75 27.47
N PRO A 205 -12.80 1.86 28.79
CA PRO A 205 -14.02 2.50 29.31
C PRO A 205 -14.15 4.01 29.03
N PHE A 206 -13.03 4.70 28.85
CA PHE A 206 -12.98 6.14 28.59
C PHE A 206 -11.72 6.51 27.81
N ASN A 207 -11.75 7.67 27.15
CA ASN A 207 -10.60 8.29 26.46
C ASN A 207 -9.81 7.30 25.58
N ASN A 208 -10.51 6.53 24.75
CA ASN A 208 -9.90 5.53 23.87
C ASN A 208 -10.38 5.59 22.42
N GLN A 209 -10.96 6.73 22.04
CA GLN A 209 -11.37 6.99 20.68
C GLN A 209 -10.17 6.96 19.73
N TYR A 210 -10.39 6.43 18.53
CA TYR A 210 -9.41 6.44 17.45
C TYR A 210 -10.08 6.90 16.15
N LYS A 211 -9.42 7.82 15.44
CA LYS A 211 -9.83 8.32 14.13
C LYS A 211 -8.64 8.31 13.19
N ASN A 212 -8.89 7.94 11.93
CA ASN A 212 -7.88 7.93 10.88
C ASN A 212 -8.52 8.34 9.56
N GLY A 213 -7.93 9.32 8.88
CA GLY A 213 -8.29 9.71 7.53
C GLY A 213 -7.09 9.58 6.61
N THR A 214 -7.28 8.97 5.45
CA THR A 214 -6.26 8.90 4.40
C THR A 214 -6.82 9.43 3.10
N LEU A 215 -5.99 10.20 2.38
CA LEU A 215 -6.17 10.57 0.99
C LEU A 215 -4.93 10.09 0.22
N SER A 216 -5.12 9.40 -0.90
CA SER A 216 -4.04 8.95 -1.76
C SER A 216 -4.36 9.26 -3.22
N SER A 217 -3.39 9.81 -3.93
CA SER A 217 -3.53 10.15 -5.33
C SER A 217 -2.28 9.75 -6.11
N SER A 218 -2.48 9.46 -7.39
CA SER A 218 -1.39 9.31 -8.33
C SER A 218 -1.78 9.78 -9.72
N LEU A 219 -0.82 10.36 -10.41
CA LEU A 219 -0.91 10.79 -11.79
C LEU A 219 0.24 10.12 -12.54
N SER A 220 -0.08 9.47 -13.65
CA SER A 220 0.92 8.88 -14.53
C SER A 220 0.83 9.49 -15.92
N LEU A 221 1.98 9.77 -16.52
CA LEU A 221 2.13 10.11 -17.92
C LEU A 221 2.84 8.93 -18.58
N ALA A 222 2.30 8.46 -19.70
CA ALA A 222 2.92 7.41 -20.49
C ALA A 222 2.98 7.89 -21.94
N HIS A 223 4.20 8.05 -22.46
CA HIS A 223 4.41 8.25 -23.89
C HIS A 223 5.14 7.02 -24.41
N SER A 224 4.43 6.19 -25.17
CA SER A 224 4.78 4.79 -25.49
C SER A 224 6.22 4.61 -25.99
N ASP A 225 6.80 5.63 -26.61
CA ASP A 225 8.07 5.50 -27.33
C ASP A 225 9.24 6.22 -26.62
N VAL A 226 8.97 6.99 -25.56
CA VAL A 226 9.99 7.87 -24.93
C VAL A 226 10.17 7.59 -23.44
N GLY A 227 9.09 7.30 -22.71
CA GLY A 227 9.19 7.05 -21.27
C GLY A 227 7.87 7.17 -20.51
N ASP A 228 7.99 7.01 -19.20
CA ASP A 228 6.90 7.07 -18.23
C ASP A 228 7.27 8.00 -17.07
N ALA A 229 6.28 8.64 -16.48
CA ALA A 229 6.45 9.34 -15.21
C ALA A 229 5.22 9.14 -14.34
N ARG A 230 5.43 8.96 -13.04
CA ARG A 230 4.38 8.86 -12.02
C ARG A 230 4.68 9.82 -10.89
N LEU A 231 3.73 10.70 -10.61
CA LEU A 231 3.64 11.43 -9.37
C LEU A 231 2.65 10.71 -8.45
N SER A 232 3.02 10.52 -7.19
CA SER A 232 2.19 9.92 -6.16
C SER A 232 2.19 10.80 -4.92
N ALA A 233 1.05 10.89 -4.24
CA ALA A 233 0.92 11.55 -2.96
C ALA A 233 0.01 10.74 -2.04
N ARG A 234 0.36 10.66 -0.77
CA ARG A 234 -0.47 10.07 0.28
C ARG A 234 -0.42 10.94 1.51
N TYR A 235 -1.58 11.40 1.96
CA TYR A 235 -1.76 12.13 3.19
C TYR A 235 -2.56 11.28 4.18
N THR A 236 -2.09 11.19 5.42
CA THR A 236 -2.77 10.51 6.51
C THR A 236 -2.85 11.44 7.71
N ALA A 237 -4.02 11.57 8.30
CA ALA A 237 -4.26 12.30 9.54
C ALA A 237 -4.93 11.35 10.53
N ALA A 238 -4.31 11.15 11.68
CA ALA A 238 -4.80 10.27 12.71
C ALA A 238 -4.84 10.97 14.06
N GLU A 239 -5.82 10.62 14.87
CA GLU A 239 -5.96 11.01 16.27
C GLU A 239 -6.27 9.76 17.06
N PHE A 240 -5.50 9.46 18.10
CA PHE A 240 -5.78 8.35 19.00
C PHE A 240 -5.67 8.80 20.44
N HIS A 241 -6.60 8.33 21.26
CA HIS A 241 -6.66 8.61 22.68
C HIS A 241 -6.14 7.38 23.43
N TYR A 242 -5.25 7.60 24.39
CA TYR A 242 -4.56 6.53 25.12
C TYR A 242 -4.71 6.75 26.63
N PRO A 243 -5.64 6.03 27.29
CA PRO A 243 -5.97 6.34 28.67
C PRO A 243 -5.08 5.59 29.68
N THR A 244 -4.11 4.80 29.21
CA THR A 244 -3.44 3.78 30.02
C THR A 244 -2.10 4.23 30.59
N ASP A 245 -1.82 3.85 31.82
CA ASP A 245 -0.46 3.91 32.39
C ASP A 245 0.46 2.79 31.86
N PHE A 246 1.68 2.70 32.41
CA PHE A 246 2.65 1.66 32.04
C PHE A 246 2.22 0.23 32.42
N THR A 247 1.19 0.08 33.27
CA THR A 247 0.60 -1.23 33.63
C THR A 247 -0.57 -1.61 32.71
N GLY A 248 -1.00 -0.69 31.84
CA GLY A 248 -2.15 -0.88 30.97
C GLY A 248 -3.49 -0.52 31.62
N GLN A 249 -3.49 0.03 32.84
CA GLN A 249 -4.72 0.44 33.52
C GLN A 249 -5.21 1.78 32.98
N PRO A 250 -6.49 1.90 32.58
CA PRO A 250 -7.08 3.19 32.22
C PRO A 250 -7.11 4.12 33.44
N VAL A 251 -6.30 5.17 33.43
CA VAL A 251 -6.18 6.17 34.50
C VAL A 251 -6.28 7.61 33.98
N ASP A 252 -6.17 7.80 32.68
CA ASP A 252 -6.08 9.11 32.05
C ASP A 252 -7.27 9.40 31.13
N SER A 253 -8.04 10.43 31.49
CA SER A 253 -9.27 10.81 30.80
C SER A 253 -9.09 11.77 29.61
N ASN A 254 -7.88 12.27 29.36
CA ASN A 254 -7.68 13.33 28.36
C ASN A 254 -6.37 13.23 27.54
N SER A 255 -5.54 12.20 27.76
CA SER A 255 -4.37 11.93 26.93
C SER A 255 -4.72 11.57 25.49
N TYR A 256 -4.14 12.30 24.54
CA TYR A 256 -4.31 12.03 23.10
C TYR A 256 -3.07 12.41 22.28
N ARG A 257 -2.95 11.76 21.12
CA ARG A 257 -1.92 12.09 20.12
C ARG A 257 -2.55 12.25 18.75
N THR A 258 -2.14 13.30 18.05
CA THR A 258 -2.43 13.53 16.64
C THR A 258 -1.17 13.34 15.81
N GLN A 259 -1.31 12.72 14.65
CA GLN A 259 -0.25 12.58 13.66
C GLN A 259 -0.76 13.00 12.29
N HIS A 260 0.03 13.82 11.60
CA HIS A 260 -0.13 14.06 10.17
C HIS A 260 1.08 13.53 9.42
N ARG A 261 0.85 12.82 8.31
CA ARG A 261 1.90 12.30 7.43
C ARG A 261 1.59 12.67 5.99
N LEU A 262 2.56 13.24 5.30
CA LEU A 262 2.50 13.48 3.85
C LEU A 262 3.69 12.77 3.19
N SER A 263 3.39 11.83 2.30
CA SER A 263 4.37 11.23 1.41
C SER A 263 4.12 11.69 -0.02
N VAL A 264 5.16 12.13 -0.72
CA VAL A 264 5.13 12.52 -2.13
C VAL A 264 6.28 11.83 -2.84
N GLY A 265 5.98 11.15 -3.95
CA GLY A 265 6.96 10.40 -4.74
C GLY A 265 6.85 10.72 -6.23
N LEU A 266 7.99 10.93 -6.87
CA LEU A 266 8.16 10.99 -8.32
C LEU A 266 8.96 9.79 -8.77
N ASP A 267 8.45 9.05 -9.74
CA ASP A 267 9.15 7.96 -10.40
C ASP A 267 9.08 8.18 -11.92
N ALA A 268 10.20 8.45 -12.57
CA ALA A 268 10.26 8.78 -13.98
C ALA A 268 11.31 7.94 -14.71
N GLY A 269 10.90 7.28 -15.79
CA GLY A 269 11.71 6.48 -16.68
C GLY A 269 11.81 7.09 -18.08
N ARG A 270 12.97 6.96 -18.71
CA ARG A 270 13.19 7.31 -20.12
C ARG A 270 14.03 6.25 -20.80
N ASN A 271 13.61 5.84 -21.99
CA ASN A 271 14.45 5.01 -22.86
C ASN A 271 15.47 5.93 -23.57
N LEU A 272 16.75 5.76 -23.24
CA LEU A 272 17.84 6.53 -23.86
C LEU A 272 18.23 5.92 -25.22
N SER A 273 18.11 4.60 -25.34
CA SER A 273 18.28 3.84 -26.57
C SER A 273 17.43 2.56 -26.48
N ALA A 274 17.45 1.72 -27.52
CA ALA A 274 16.75 0.43 -27.51
C ALA A 274 17.14 -0.49 -26.35
N ASN A 275 18.35 -0.33 -25.82
CA ASN A 275 18.94 -1.21 -24.81
C ASN A 275 19.27 -0.50 -23.49
N ILE A 276 19.01 0.80 -23.38
CA ILE A 276 19.36 1.59 -22.19
C ILE A 276 18.13 2.34 -21.70
N GLN A 277 17.75 2.05 -20.46
CA GLN A 277 16.70 2.79 -19.75
C GLN A 277 17.32 3.54 -18.56
N ALA A 278 17.01 4.83 -18.48
CA ALA A 278 17.28 5.64 -17.30
C ALA A 278 16.01 5.74 -16.45
N ARG A 279 16.13 5.66 -15.13
CA ARG A 279 15.02 5.88 -14.19
C ARG A 279 15.49 6.74 -13.02
N VAL A 280 14.67 7.68 -12.61
CA VAL A 280 14.89 8.52 -11.43
C VAL A 280 13.69 8.35 -10.51
N LEU A 281 13.97 8.04 -9.25
CA LEU A 281 13.00 8.05 -8.17
C LEU A 281 13.39 9.14 -7.18
N ALA A 282 12.47 10.05 -6.87
CA ALA A 282 12.65 11.06 -5.86
C ALA A 282 11.45 11.06 -4.92
N GLY A 283 11.69 11.27 -3.63
CA GLY A 283 10.64 11.13 -2.63
C GLY A 283 10.82 12.04 -1.43
N SER A 284 9.69 12.34 -0.81
CA SER A 284 9.54 13.15 0.38
C SER A 284 8.55 12.47 1.31
N ASN A 285 8.89 12.32 2.58
CA ASN A 285 7.98 11.89 3.63
C ASN A 285 8.12 12.86 4.80
N ASP A 286 7.03 13.48 5.21
CA ASP A 286 6.95 14.44 6.29
C ASP A 286 5.95 13.95 7.32
N VAL A 287 6.34 13.92 8.58
CA VAL A 287 5.51 13.50 9.71
C VAL A 287 5.53 14.59 10.76
N SER A 288 4.37 14.96 11.29
CA SER A 288 4.27 15.83 12.45
C SER A 288 3.36 15.18 13.48
N ASP A 289 3.85 15.10 14.72
CA ASP A 289 3.11 14.59 15.85
C ASP A 289 2.90 15.67 16.89
N LEU A 290 1.74 15.63 17.53
CA LEU A 290 1.45 16.37 18.74
C LEU A 290 0.83 15.38 19.74
N THR A 291 1.45 15.29 20.91
CA THR A 291 0.98 14.51 22.05
C THR A 291 0.60 15.50 23.14
N GLU A 292 -0.61 15.43 23.66
CA GLU A 292 -1.07 16.25 24.77
C GLU A 292 -1.64 15.37 25.87
N ASP A 293 -1.32 15.75 27.10
CA ASP A 293 -1.77 15.10 28.32
C ASP A 293 -1.99 16.19 29.38
N ILE A 294 -3.15 16.16 30.02
CA ILE A 294 -3.45 16.97 31.20
C ILE A 294 -3.52 16.04 32.41
N ALA A 295 -2.36 15.83 33.02
CA ALA A 295 -2.24 15.01 34.21
C ALA A 295 -2.69 15.77 35.47
N MET A 296 -3.27 15.06 36.43
CA MET A 296 -3.40 15.50 37.82
C MET A 296 -2.39 14.75 38.69
N PRO A 297 -1.22 15.34 38.99
CA PRO A 297 -0.22 14.68 39.82
C PRO A 297 -0.80 14.29 41.19
N PHE A 298 -0.34 13.17 41.74
CA PHE A 298 -0.78 12.70 43.06
C PHE A 298 -0.56 13.79 44.12
N GLY A 299 -1.63 14.19 44.82
CA GLY A 299 -1.60 15.25 45.83
C GLY A 299 -1.70 16.69 45.29
N SER A 300 -1.84 16.87 43.97
CA SER A 300 -2.09 18.18 43.35
C SER A 300 -3.59 18.43 43.17
N THR A 301 -4.03 19.67 43.41
CA THR A 301 -5.36 20.18 43.02
C THR A 301 -5.30 20.98 41.71
N THR A 302 -4.11 21.19 41.16
CA THR A 302 -3.89 21.95 39.93
C THR A 302 -3.52 20.98 38.80
N PRO A 303 -4.24 20.99 37.66
CA PRO A 303 -3.88 20.20 36.49
C PRO A 303 -2.54 20.68 35.91
N GLN A 304 -1.70 19.74 35.48
CA GLN A 304 -0.47 20.02 34.73
C GLN A 304 -0.69 19.68 33.26
N HIS A 305 -0.49 20.68 32.40
CA HIS A 305 -0.55 20.51 30.96
C HIS A 305 0.84 20.14 30.45
N SER A 306 0.95 19.00 29.77
CA SER A 306 2.15 18.62 29.05
C SER A 306 1.81 18.44 27.57
N ALA A 307 2.66 19.00 26.71
CA ALA A 307 2.54 18.87 25.27
C ALA A 307 3.90 18.57 24.68
N PHE A 308 3.98 17.52 23.87
CA PHE A 308 5.18 17.17 23.11
C PHE A 308 4.86 17.23 21.62
N LYS A 309 5.66 17.99 20.88
CA LYS A 309 5.52 18.13 19.43
C LYS A 309 6.80 17.70 18.74
N SER A 310 6.68 16.86 17.72
CA SER A 310 7.80 16.46 16.87
C SER A 310 7.48 16.70 15.41
N ARG A 311 8.54 16.82 14.60
CA ARG A 311 8.43 16.87 13.15
C ARG A 311 9.62 16.17 12.53
N ASP A 312 9.32 15.11 11.80
CA ASP A 312 10.30 14.31 11.08
C ASP A 312 10.13 14.54 9.59
N TYR A 313 11.25 14.61 8.87
CA TYR A 313 11.24 14.64 7.42
C TYR A 313 12.30 13.69 6.88
N ARG A 314 11.97 13.03 5.77
CA ARG A 314 12.88 12.16 5.03
C ARG A 314 12.76 12.48 3.56
N ARG A 315 13.91 12.55 2.89
CA ARG A 315 14.02 12.76 1.44
C ARG A 315 14.89 11.66 0.85
N ASN A 316 14.63 11.28 -0.39
CA ASN A 316 15.50 10.41 -1.15
C ASN A 316 15.51 10.81 -2.62
N VAL A 317 16.64 10.56 -3.27
CA VAL A 317 16.78 10.59 -4.72
C VAL A 317 17.62 9.38 -5.12
N GLU A 318 17.16 8.64 -6.10
CA GLU A 318 17.83 7.48 -6.68
C GLU A 318 17.81 7.63 -8.20
N GLY A 319 18.99 7.49 -8.81
CA GLY A 319 19.13 7.36 -10.26
C GLY A 319 19.55 5.95 -10.62
N ARG A 320 19.03 5.43 -11.73
CA ARG A 320 19.39 4.10 -12.25
C ARG A 320 19.54 4.11 -13.76
N LEU A 321 20.54 3.37 -14.23
CA LEU A 321 20.67 2.97 -15.63
C LEU A 321 20.54 1.45 -15.71
N ALA A 322 19.59 0.98 -16.53
CA ALA A 322 19.41 -0.43 -16.84
C ALA A 322 19.88 -0.70 -18.27
N PHE A 323 20.75 -1.69 -18.42
CA PHE A 323 21.28 -2.14 -19.71
C PHE A 323 20.65 -3.47 -20.06
N PHE A 324 19.84 -3.50 -21.11
CA PHE A 324 19.21 -4.70 -21.65
C PHE A 324 20.12 -5.28 -22.73
N LEU A 325 20.90 -6.27 -22.35
CA LEU A 325 21.87 -6.91 -23.24
C LEU A 325 21.30 -8.21 -23.79
N PRO A 326 21.51 -8.51 -25.09
CA PRO A 326 21.15 -9.80 -25.64
C PRO A 326 21.96 -10.91 -24.98
N SER A 327 21.44 -12.15 -25.00
CA SER A 327 22.02 -13.30 -24.31
C SER A 327 23.43 -13.68 -24.76
N ASN A 328 23.88 -13.21 -25.92
CA ASN A 328 25.22 -13.41 -26.47
C ASN A 328 26.16 -12.20 -26.27
N ALA A 329 25.75 -11.19 -25.50
CA ALA A 329 26.57 -10.01 -25.26
C ALA A 329 27.70 -10.31 -24.27
N THR A 330 28.93 -9.96 -24.66
CA THR A 330 30.08 -9.96 -23.75
C THR A 330 30.19 -8.59 -23.08
N VAL A 331 30.17 -8.56 -21.75
CA VAL A 331 30.39 -7.35 -20.95
C VAL A 331 31.80 -7.37 -20.39
N THR A 332 32.63 -6.42 -20.81
CA THR A 332 33.97 -6.22 -20.25
C THR A 332 33.98 -4.92 -19.46
N LEU A 333 34.07 -5.00 -18.14
CA LEU A 333 34.28 -3.85 -17.25
C LEU A 333 35.76 -3.79 -16.90
N GLY A 334 36.48 -2.83 -17.47
CA GLY A 334 37.88 -2.56 -17.18
C GLY A 334 38.05 -1.13 -16.67
N GLY A 335 38.66 -0.98 -15.49
CA GLY A 335 39.19 0.30 -15.03
C GLY A 335 40.62 0.47 -15.54
N ALA A 336 40.98 1.69 -15.93
CA ALA A 336 42.37 2.10 -16.13
C ALA A 336 43.02 2.41 -14.78
#